data_AF-A0A840D8I4-F1
#
_entry.id   AF-A0A840D8I4-F1
#
_cell.length_a   1.000
_cell.length_b   1.000
_cell.length_c   1.000
_cell.angle_alpha   90.00
_cell.angle_beta   90.00
_cell.angle_gamma   90.00
#
_symmetry.space_group_name_H-M   'P 1'
#
loop_
_entity.id
_entity.type
_entity.pdbx_description
1 polymer ?
#
loop_
_entity_poly.entity_id
_entity_poly.type
_entity_poly.pdbx_seq_one_letter_code
_entity_poly.pdbx_strand_id
1 'polypeptide(L)'
;MEEIVYLSVRLACVFYILYKVWGTKKKVREICDLLYVKTPPVRTDKKESETILPEAADESGVMGGTRFVYLDENAGKTAAPYMSQPLDTGYIGEDEDIPEEDVECQLPLEEMKILKEEQEDLDVTSPEVDPVSGAVTPADLDNAGNVLFKLDHADQDEEKSRRAALTLYAIRETDLFEIFSSQVENKNVIENLMGKYLDGEGNALPVRKTMAGTFPSDEWKQYL
;
A
#
# COMPACT_ATOMS: atom_id res chain seq x y z
N MET A 1 7.85 43.03 -52.24
CA MET A 1 7.41 41.73 -52.80
C MET A 1 8.03 40.54 -52.04
N GLU A 2 9.26 40.66 -51.54
CA GLU A 2 9.98 39.56 -50.86
C GLU A 2 9.37 39.16 -49.50
N GLU A 3 8.84 40.10 -48.72
CA GLU A 3 8.22 39.80 -47.42
C GLU A 3 6.92 39.00 -47.54
N ILE A 4 6.13 39.23 -48.61
CA ILE A 4 4.89 38.51 -48.88
C ILE A 4 5.20 37.06 -49.28
N VAL A 5 6.29 36.85 -50.04
CA VAL A 5 6.77 35.52 -50.43
C VAL A 5 7.31 34.76 -49.21
N TYR A 6 8.02 35.43 -48.30
CA TYR A 6 8.52 34.80 -47.09
C TYR A 6 7.38 34.38 -46.14
N LEU A 7 6.36 35.23 -45.98
CA LEU A 7 5.16 34.90 -45.19
C LEU A 7 4.37 33.74 -45.79
N SER A 8 4.24 33.67 -47.12
CA SER A 8 3.52 32.58 -47.78
C SER A 8 4.25 31.24 -47.64
N VAL A 9 5.58 31.22 -47.76
CA VAL A 9 6.40 30.02 -47.52
C VAL A 9 6.31 29.57 -46.07
N ARG A 10 6.34 30.50 -45.11
CA ARG A 10 6.24 30.17 -43.69
C ARG A 10 4.86 29.61 -43.33
N LEU A 11 3.78 30.17 -43.88
CA LEU A 11 2.43 29.63 -43.73
C LEU A 11 2.34 28.22 -44.33
N ALA A 12 2.87 28.00 -45.54
CA ALA A 12 2.88 26.68 -46.17
C ALA A 12 3.62 25.63 -45.31
N CYS A 13 4.76 25.98 -44.71
CA CYS A 13 5.48 25.10 -43.79
C CYS A 13 4.67 24.78 -42.53
N VAL A 14 4.02 25.78 -41.92
CA VAL A 14 3.17 25.56 -40.73
C VAL A 14 2.00 24.64 -41.07
N PHE A 15 1.31 24.86 -42.19
CA PHE A 15 0.22 23.99 -42.64
C PHE A 15 0.71 22.57 -42.95
N TYR A 16 1.90 22.43 -43.54
CA TYR A 16 2.48 21.11 -43.83
C TYR A 16 2.79 20.31 -42.56
N ILE A 17 3.36 20.96 -41.52
CA ILE A 17 3.62 20.33 -40.23
C ILE A 17 2.30 19.94 -39.56
N LEU A 18 1.30 20.84 -39.56
CA LEU A 18 -0.03 20.55 -39.00
C LEU A 18 -0.71 19.38 -39.72
N TYR A 19 -0.62 19.31 -41.05
CA TYR A 19 -1.15 18.20 -41.83
C TYR A 19 -0.50 16.87 -41.45
N LYS A 20 0.83 16.83 -41.30
CA LYS A 20 1.58 15.63 -40.90
C LYS A 20 1.20 15.16 -39.50
N VAL A 21 1.02 16.10 -38.56
CA VAL A 21 0.58 15.81 -37.18
C VAL A 21 -0.89 15.37 -37.11
N TRP A 22 -1.75 15.91 -37.98
CA TRP A 22 -3.15 15.48 -38.04
C TRP A 22 -3.30 14.06 -38.57
N GLY A 23 -2.48 13.68 -39.56
CA GLY A 23 -2.44 12.32 -40.11
C GLY A 23 -2.05 11.28 -39.07
N THR A 24 -1.07 11.59 -38.20
CA THR A 24 -0.68 10.69 -37.09
C THR A 24 -1.72 10.68 -35.98
N LYS A 25 -2.30 11.82 -35.59
CA LYS A 25 -3.39 11.88 -34.59
C LYS A 25 -4.62 11.08 -34.99
N LYS A 26 -4.99 11.06 -36.28
CA LYS A 26 -6.12 10.26 -36.77
C LYS A 26 -5.88 8.77 -36.61
N LYS A 27 -4.67 8.29 -36.96
CA LYS A 27 -4.27 6.88 -36.77
C LYS A 27 -4.21 6.48 -35.30
N VAL A 28 -3.68 7.36 -34.44
CA VAL A 28 -3.63 7.10 -32.99
C VAL A 28 -5.04 7.01 -32.40
N ARG A 29 -5.97 7.90 -32.82
CA ARG A 29 -7.37 7.85 -32.37
C ARG A 29 -8.06 6.54 -32.79
N GLU A 30 -7.82 6.08 -34.02
CA GLU A 30 -8.38 4.81 -34.52
C GLU A 30 -7.84 3.59 -33.75
N ILE A 31 -6.54 3.60 -33.38
CA ILE A 31 -5.94 2.57 -32.53
C ILE A 31 -6.49 2.65 -31.10
N CYS A 32 -6.65 3.86 -30.53
CA CYS A 32 -7.28 4.05 -29.23
C CYS A 32 -8.73 3.55 -29.22
N ASP A 33 -9.52 3.86 -30.24
CA ASP A 33 -10.90 3.39 -30.36
C ASP A 33 -10.95 1.86 -30.48
N LEU A 34 -10.05 1.23 -31.26
CA LEU A 34 -9.94 -0.23 -31.33
C LEU A 34 -9.55 -0.89 -30.00
N LEU A 35 -8.69 -0.24 -29.21
CA LEU A 35 -8.27 -0.73 -27.90
C LEU A 35 -9.36 -0.53 -26.83
N TYR A 36 -10.07 0.61 -26.85
CA TYR A 36 -11.11 0.94 -25.88
C TYR A 36 -12.48 0.30 -26.18
N VAL A 37 -12.79 -0.02 -27.45
CA VAL A 37 -14.02 -0.77 -27.79
C VAL A 37 -13.94 -2.25 -27.34
N LYS A 38 -12.73 -2.77 -27.07
CA LYS A 38 -12.53 -4.17 -26.63
C LYS A 38 -12.67 -4.38 -25.11
N THR A 39 -12.85 -3.33 -24.33
CA THR A 39 -13.31 -3.47 -22.93
C THR A 39 -14.83 -3.54 -22.89
N PRO A 40 -15.44 -4.55 -22.23
CA PRO A 40 -16.89 -4.66 -22.17
C PRO A 40 -17.50 -3.44 -21.48
N PRO A 41 -18.70 -2.99 -21.89
CA PRO A 41 -19.35 -1.85 -21.28
C PRO A 41 -19.60 -2.13 -19.80
N VAL A 42 -19.05 -1.26 -18.94
CA VAL A 42 -19.43 -1.12 -17.53
C VAL A 42 -20.94 -0.93 -17.51
N ARG A 43 -21.64 -1.93 -16.97
CA ARG A 43 -23.08 -1.87 -16.74
C ARG A 43 -23.36 -0.76 -15.74
N THR A 44 -23.91 0.34 -16.23
CA THR A 44 -24.67 1.29 -15.41
C THR A 44 -26.05 0.71 -15.19
N ASP A 45 -26.22 -0.11 -14.16
CA ASP A 45 -27.54 -0.57 -13.72
C ASP A 45 -28.04 0.31 -12.57
N LYS A 46 -29.16 0.99 -12.84
CA LYS A 46 -29.94 1.77 -11.89
C LYS A 46 -30.84 0.82 -11.09
N LYS A 47 -30.84 1.03 -9.78
CA LYS A 47 -31.76 0.63 -8.69
C LYS A 47 -33.11 -0.04 -9.03
N GLU A 48 -33.36 -1.17 -8.37
CA GLU A 48 -34.54 -1.59 -7.57
C GLU A 48 -34.29 -3.05 -7.14
N SER A 49 -34.68 -3.61 -5.99
CA SER A 49 -35.23 -3.19 -4.70
C SER A 49 -35.18 -4.43 -3.79
N GLU A 50 -35.10 -4.21 -2.48
CA GLU A 50 -35.51 -5.12 -1.40
C GLU A 50 -34.78 -6.46 -1.22
N THR A 51 -33.90 -6.52 -0.22
CA THR A 51 -33.83 -7.66 0.71
C THR A 51 -33.33 -7.19 2.09
N ILE A 52 -34.29 -7.00 3.00
CA ILE A 52 -34.31 -7.39 4.43
C ILE A 52 -32.97 -7.31 5.22
N LEU A 53 -32.87 -6.32 6.10
CA LEU A 53 -32.06 -6.27 7.35
C LEU A 53 -32.71 -7.17 8.44
N PRO A 54 -32.00 -7.68 9.48
CA PRO A 54 -31.18 -6.89 10.43
C PRO A 54 -29.82 -7.54 10.81
N GLU A 55 -28.74 -6.77 10.90
CA GLU A 55 -28.18 -6.15 12.12
C GLU A 55 -27.56 -7.15 13.11
N ALA A 56 -26.22 -7.11 13.24
CA ALA A 56 -25.52 -7.22 14.52
C ALA A 56 -24.04 -6.80 14.38
N ALA A 57 -23.73 -5.72 15.10
CA ALA A 57 -22.50 -5.46 15.84
C ALA A 57 -21.16 -5.31 15.09
N ASP A 58 -20.75 -4.04 15.07
CA ASP A 58 -19.41 -3.58 15.44
C ASP A 58 -18.60 -4.56 16.27
N GLU A 59 -17.48 -5.00 15.72
CA GLU A 59 -16.22 -4.97 16.44
C GLU A 59 -15.07 -4.93 15.45
N SER A 60 -14.30 -3.83 15.57
CA SER A 60 -12.97 -3.57 15.03
C SER A 60 -12.39 -4.67 14.14
N GLY A 61 -12.22 -4.35 12.86
CA GLY A 61 -11.36 -5.08 11.91
C GLY A 61 -9.90 -5.04 12.34
N VAL A 62 -9.58 -5.76 13.41
CA VAL A 62 -8.23 -6.16 13.77
C VAL A 62 -7.93 -7.36 12.90
N MET A 63 -6.91 -7.25 12.03
CA MET A 63 -6.32 -8.42 11.39
C MET A 63 -5.88 -9.38 12.50
N GLY A 64 -6.61 -10.49 12.68
CA GLY A 64 -6.34 -11.47 13.74
C GLY A 64 -7.53 -11.86 14.63
N GLY A 65 -8.72 -11.27 14.46
CA GLY A 65 -9.93 -11.74 15.15
C GLY A 65 -10.28 -13.18 14.74
N THR A 66 -10.05 -14.16 15.61
CA THR A 66 -10.48 -15.54 15.38
C THR A 66 -12.00 -15.59 15.42
N ARG A 67 -12.64 -15.70 14.25
CA ARG A 67 -14.05 -16.06 14.17
C ARG A 67 -14.12 -17.54 14.60
N PHE A 68 -14.53 -17.80 15.83
CA PHE A 68 -14.80 -19.18 16.27
C PHE A 68 -15.94 -19.71 15.40
N VAL A 69 -15.60 -20.47 14.35
CA VAL A 69 -16.59 -21.23 13.59
C VAL A 69 -16.92 -22.42 14.46
N TYR A 70 -18.09 -22.39 15.12
CA TYR A 70 -18.66 -23.60 15.69
C TYR A 70 -18.85 -24.56 14.52
N LEU A 71 -18.07 -25.65 14.53
CA LEU A 71 -18.32 -26.77 13.63
C LEU A 71 -19.75 -27.22 13.91
N ASP A 72 -20.63 -27.11 12.92
CA ASP A 72 -21.98 -27.65 12.97
C ASP A 72 -21.90 -29.12 13.41
N GLU A 73 -22.92 -29.63 14.08
CA GLU A 73 -23.00 -31.02 14.56
C GLU A 73 -22.93 -32.05 13.41
N ASN A 74 -22.89 -31.54 12.17
CA ASN A 74 -22.77 -32.25 10.91
C ASN A 74 -21.46 -31.95 10.15
N ALA A 75 -20.48 -31.28 10.76
CA ALA A 75 -19.14 -31.11 10.21
C ALA A 75 -18.47 -32.48 10.03
N GLY A 76 -18.51 -33.02 8.81
CA GLY A 76 -18.09 -34.39 8.48
C GLY A 76 -19.20 -35.30 7.94
N LYS A 77 -20.48 -34.89 8.04
CA LYS A 77 -21.62 -35.58 7.38
C LYS A 77 -21.95 -35.00 6.01
N THR A 78 -21.02 -34.26 5.40
CA THR A 78 -21.17 -33.84 4.02
C THR A 78 -21.18 -35.07 3.13
N ALA A 79 -22.24 -35.26 2.35
CA ALA A 79 -22.30 -36.31 1.35
C ALA A 79 -21.04 -36.24 0.47
N ALA A 80 -20.34 -37.35 0.35
CA ALA A 80 -19.10 -37.40 -0.42
C ALA A 80 -19.36 -36.85 -1.83
N PRO A 81 -18.49 -35.98 -2.37
CA PRO A 81 -18.65 -35.43 -3.70
C PRO A 81 -18.90 -36.57 -4.70
N TYR A 82 -19.76 -36.36 -5.70
CA TYR A 82 -20.19 -37.39 -6.66
C TYR A 82 -19.05 -38.15 -7.36
N MET A 83 -17.82 -37.63 -7.28
CA MET A 83 -16.59 -38.20 -7.87
C MET A 83 -15.46 -38.43 -6.83
N SER A 84 -15.76 -38.74 -5.57
CA SER A 84 -14.72 -39.15 -4.61
C SER A 84 -14.59 -40.66 -4.55
N GLN A 85 -13.36 -41.18 -4.67
CA GLN A 85 -13.06 -42.56 -4.25
C GLN A 85 -13.14 -42.64 -2.71
N PRO A 86 -13.67 -43.74 -2.14
CA PRO A 86 -13.67 -43.94 -0.70
C PRO A 86 -12.21 -43.99 -0.20
N LEU A 87 -11.92 -43.22 0.84
CA LEU A 87 -10.59 -43.23 1.46
C LEU A 87 -10.38 -44.60 2.14
N ASP A 88 -9.28 -45.26 1.84
CA ASP A 88 -8.89 -46.48 2.54
C ASP A 88 -8.49 -46.12 3.97
N THR A 89 -9.29 -46.55 4.94
CA THR A 89 -9.05 -46.28 6.37
C THR A 89 -8.18 -47.35 7.03
N GLY A 90 -7.52 -48.20 6.23
CA GLY A 90 -6.52 -49.12 6.74
C GLY A 90 -5.36 -48.36 7.41
N TYR A 91 -4.79 -48.95 8.45
CA TYR A 91 -3.50 -48.51 8.99
C TYR A 91 -2.43 -48.69 7.91
N ILE A 92 -1.79 -47.59 7.53
CA ILE A 92 -0.88 -47.49 6.36
C ILE A 92 0.49 -48.13 6.65
N GLY A 93 0.74 -48.56 7.89
CA GLY A 93 2.04 -49.05 8.36
C GLY A 93 2.80 -47.95 9.09
N GLU A 94 3.55 -48.33 10.12
CA GLU A 94 4.68 -47.53 10.62
C GLU A 94 5.83 -47.68 9.62
N ASP A 95 6.43 -46.56 9.19
CA ASP A 95 7.63 -46.59 8.36
C ASP A 95 8.81 -47.06 9.23
N GLU A 96 9.30 -48.29 8.99
CA GLU A 96 10.44 -48.86 9.73
C GLU A 96 11.73 -48.03 9.59
N ASP A 97 11.83 -47.20 8.55
CA ASP A 97 12.96 -46.31 8.30
C ASP A 97 12.97 -45.06 9.22
N ILE A 98 11.86 -44.80 9.94
CA ILE A 98 11.74 -43.65 10.85
C ILE A 98 11.70 -44.18 12.28
N PRO A 99 12.79 -44.01 13.07
CA PRO A 99 12.77 -44.42 14.47
C PRO A 99 11.79 -43.55 15.24
N GLU A 100 11.06 -44.16 16.19
CA GLU A 100 10.08 -43.46 17.05
C GLU A 100 10.71 -42.26 17.78
N GLU A 101 12.01 -42.32 18.07
CA GLU A 101 12.83 -41.29 18.70
C GLU A 101 12.91 -39.99 17.88
N ASP A 102 12.83 -40.06 16.55
CA ASP A 102 12.82 -38.90 15.65
C ASP A 102 11.42 -38.25 15.56
N VAL A 103 10.38 -38.97 15.98
CA VAL A 103 8.98 -38.53 15.92
C VAL A 103 8.52 -37.98 17.27
N GLU A 104 9.02 -38.55 18.37
CA GLU A 104 8.68 -38.11 19.72
C GLU A 104 9.58 -36.94 20.17
N CYS A 105 8.97 -35.78 20.40
CA CYS A 105 9.61 -34.63 21.05
C CYS A 105 9.86 -34.87 22.56
N GLN A 106 10.38 -36.03 22.93
CA GLN A 106 10.69 -36.43 24.31
C GLN A 106 12.20 -36.36 24.56
N LEU A 107 12.78 -35.17 24.39
CA LEU A 107 14.15 -34.93 24.86
C LEU A 107 14.16 -34.99 26.40
N PRO A 108 15.13 -35.68 27.03
CA PRO A 108 15.29 -35.63 28.47
C PRO A 108 15.53 -34.19 28.94
N LEU A 109 15.05 -33.86 30.15
CA LEU A 109 15.12 -32.50 30.71
C LEU A 109 16.53 -31.89 30.72
N GLU A 110 17.57 -32.72 30.87
CA GLU A 110 18.95 -32.26 30.86
C GLU A 110 19.39 -31.79 29.46
N GLU A 111 19.00 -32.50 28.41
CA GLU A 111 19.27 -32.10 27.03
C GLU A 111 18.50 -30.84 26.64
N MET A 112 17.23 -30.73 27.07
CA MET A 112 16.45 -29.50 26.87
C MET A 112 17.10 -28.28 27.52
N LYS A 113 17.74 -28.49 28.68
CA LYS A 113 18.44 -27.43 29.41
C LYS A 113 19.72 -27.02 28.70
N ILE A 114 20.50 -27.99 28.20
CA ILE A 114 21.73 -27.73 27.43
C ILE A 114 21.40 -26.95 26.15
N LEU A 115 20.40 -27.39 25.39
CA LEU A 115 19.98 -26.72 24.16
C LEU A 115 19.49 -25.28 24.41
N LYS A 116 18.84 -25.05 25.56
CA LYS A 116 18.42 -23.70 25.96
C LYS A 116 19.62 -22.79 26.26
N GLU A 117 20.64 -23.30 26.95
CA GLU A 117 21.87 -22.58 27.25
C GLU A 117 22.64 -22.25 25.96
N GLU A 118 22.76 -23.21 25.04
CA GLU A 118 23.36 -22.97 23.71
C GLU A 118 22.59 -21.92 22.90
N GLN A 119 21.25 -21.94 22.94
CA GLN A 119 20.44 -20.92 22.28
C GLN A 119 20.65 -19.54 22.91
N GLU A 120 20.73 -19.43 24.23
CA GLU A 120 21.01 -18.17 24.93
C GLU A 120 22.39 -17.60 24.53
N ASP A 121 23.42 -18.44 24.40
CA ASP A 121 24.76 -18.02 23.96
C ASP A 121 24.78 -17.53 22.49
N LEU A 122 24.01 -18.20 21.61
CA LEU A 122 23.85 -17.79 20.22
C LEU A 122 23.06 -16.48 20.09
N ASP A 123 22.02 -16.31 20.92
CA ASP A 123 21.21 -15.10 20.95
C ASP A 123 22.04 -13.89 21.46
N VAL A 124 22.95 -14.10 22.42
CA VAL A 124 23.88 -13.05 22.91
C VAL A 124 24.84 -12.59 21.80
N THR A 125 25.20 -13.48 20.88
CA THR A 125 26.12 -13.18 19.78
C THR A 125 25.40 -12.57 18.57
N SER A 126 24.06 -12.54 18.58
CA SER A 126 23.31 -11.90 17.51
C SER A 126 23.58 -10.39 17.49
N PRO A 127 23.92 -9.80 16.33
CA PRO A 127 24.06 -8.37 16.23
C PRO A 127 22.76 -7.70 16.65
N GLU A 128 22.87 -6.58 17.37
CA GLU A 128 21.73 -5.72 17.67
C GLU A 128 21.11 -5.31 16.33
N VAL A 129 19.94 -5.88 16.02
CA VAL A 129 19.26 -5.64 14.76
C VAL A 129 18.71 -4.23 14.83
N ASP A 130 19.10 -3.38 13.89
CA ASP A 130 18.51 -2.05 13.78
C ASP A 130 16.98 -2.20 13.77
N PRO A 131 16.26 -1.41 14.60
CA PRO A 131 14.81 -1.51 14.67
C PRO A 131 14.27 -1.33 13.27
N VAL A 132 13.63 -2.39 12.74
CA VAL A 132 12.97 -2.39 11.43
C VAL A 132 12.16 -1.10 11.33
N SER A 133 12.45 -0.30 10.29
CA SER A 133 11.74 0.96 10.04
C SER A 133 10.25 0.70 10.21
N GLY A 134 9.55 1.54 10.97
CA GLY A 134 8.15 1.30 11.37
C GLY A 134 7.28 0.78 10.21
N ALA A 135 6.40 -0.17 10.52
CA ALA A 135 5.61 -0.86 9.51
C ALA A 135 4.85 0.11 8.60
N VAL A 136 5.17 0.08 7.30
CA VAL A 136 4.53 0.90 6.27
C VAL A 136 3.34 0.13 5.71
N THR A 137 2.14 0.71 5.75
CA THR A 137 0.93 0.09 5.18
C THR A 137 0.76 0.44 3.70
N PRO A 138 -0.01 -0.35 2.92
CA PRO A 138 -0.30 0.01 1.52
C PRO A 138 -0.96 1.38 1.35
N ALA A 139 -1.77 1.81 2.32
CA ALA A 139 -2.39 3.14 2.33
C ALA A 139 -1.36 4.26 2.54
N ASP A 140 -0.28 3.99 3.29
CA ASP A 140 0.82 4.94 3.47
C ASP A 140 1.59 5.16 2.17
N LEU A 141 1.82 4.09 1.40
CA LEU A 141 2.45 4.15 0.08
C LEU A 141 1.55 4.86 -0.95
N ASP A 142 0.25 4.58 -0.95
CA ASP A 142 -0.71 5.26 -1.81
C ASP A 142 -0.74 6.77 -1.52
N ASN A 143 -0.81 7.15 -0.24
CA ASN A 143 -0.74 8.56 0.16
C ASN A 143 0.60 9.21 -0.26
N ALA A 144 1.73 8.53 -0.07
CA ALA A 144 3.02 9.05 -0.52
C ALA A 144 3.06 9.27 -2.03
N GLY A 145 2.53 8.34 -2.82
CA GLY A 145 2.36 8.50 -4.27
C GLY A 145 1.49 9.71 -4.61
N ASN A 146 0.33 9.84 -3.98
CA ASN A 146 -0.59 10.96 -4.22
C ASN A 146 0.06 12.32 -3.92
N VAL A 147 0.84 12.43 -2.84
CA VAL A 147 1.57 13.66 -2.49
C VAL A 147 2.69 13.94 -3.50
N LEU A 148 3.49 12.94 -3.89
CA LEU A 148 4.58 13.11 -4.85
C LEU A 148 4.08 13.55 -6.23
N PHE A 149 3.01 12.91 -6.71
CA PHE A 149 2.41 13.20 -8.01
C PHE A 149 1.36 14.32 -7.98
N LYS A 150 1.14 14.96 -6.83
CA LYS A 150 0.17 16.05 -6.62
C LYS A 150 -1.25 15.67 -7.08
N LEU A 151 -1.62 14.41 -6.86
CA LEU A 151 -2.95 13.89 -7.12
C LEU A 151 -3.91 14.35 -6.02
N ASP A 152 -5.15 14.67 -6.41
CA ASP A 152 -6.22 15.05 -5.48
C ASP A 152 -5.88 16.18 -4.50
N HIS A 153 -4.95 17.07 -4.87
CA HIS A 153 -4.43 18.14 -4.00
C HIS A 153 -3.85 17.64 -2.67
N ALA A 154 -3.34 16.40 -2.64
CA ALA A 154 -2.77 15.80 -1.44
C ALA A 154 -1.53 16.56 -0.92
N ASP A 155 -0.81 17.26 -1.80
CA ASP A 155 0.32 18.12 -1.47
C ASP A 155 -0.05 19.38 -0.67
N GLN A 156 -1.33 19.77 -0.70
CA GLN A 156 -1.84 20.92 0.06
C GLN A 156 -2.30 20.53 1.48
N ASP A 157 -2.59 19.25 1.69
CA ASP A 157 -2.98 18.71 2.97
C ASP A 157 -1.73 18.44 3.82
N GLU A 158 -1.61 19.20 4.91
CA GLU A 158 -0.44 19.16 5.78
C GLU A 158 -0.28 17.80 6.48
N GLU A 159 -1.38 17.13 6.82
CA GLU A 159 -1.33 15.83 7.50
C GLU A 159 -0.96 14.72 6.52
N LYS A 160 -1.52 14.74 5.30
CA LYS A 160 -1.12 13.82 4.22
C LYS A 160 0.34 14.01 3.84
N SER A 161 0.81 15.25 3.76
CA SER A 161 2.20 15.57 3.46
C SER A 161 3.15 15.11 4.57
N ARG A 162 2.79 15.32 5.84
CA ARG A 162 3.54 14.83 7.00
C ARG A 162 3.61 13.31 7.02
N ARG A 163 2.47 12.63 6.79
CA ARG A 163 2.40 11.17 6.71
C ARG A 163 3.24 10.63 5.55
N ALA A 164 3.18 11.26 4.38
CA ALA A 164 4.01 10.90 3.24
C ALA A 164 5.51 11.05 3.54
N ALA A 165 5.92 12.12 4.23
CA ALA A 165 7.32 12.31 4.63
C ALA A 165 7.81 11.17 5.54
N LEU A 166 7.01 10.78 6.54
CA LEU A 166 7.32 9.64 7.41
C LEU A 166 7.45 8.33 6.62
N THR A 167 6.52 8.08 5.70
CA THR A 167 6.59 6.90 4.83
C THR A 167 7.87 6.89 4.00
N LEU A 168 8.20 8.01 3.36
CA LEU A 168 9.40 8.15 2.53
C LEU A 168 10.68 7.96 3.31
N TYR A 169 10.71 8.39 4.58
CA TYR A 169 11.85 8.15 5.46
C TYR A 169 11.96 6.68 5.87
N ALA A 170 10.84 6.04 6.20
CA ALA A 170 10.82 4.62 6.56
C ALA A 170 11.32 3.74 5.40
N ILE A 171 10.91 4.03 4.16
CA ILE A 171 11.32 3.23 3.00
C ILE A 171 12.67 3.64 2.39
N ARG A 172 13.42 4.59 2.98
CA ARG A 172 14.59 5.21 2.35
C ARG A 172 15.71 4.23 1.96
N GLU A 173 15.80 3.12 2.68
CA GLU A 173 16.80 2.04 2.50
C GLU A 173 16.28 0.92 1.57
N THR A 174 15.18 1.16 0.85
CA THR A 174 14.57 0.20 -0.08
C THR A 174 14.66 0.67 -1.53
N ASP A 175 14.66 -0.28 -2.47
CA ASP A 175 14.64 -0.01 -3.92
C ASP A 175 13.43 0.86 -4.34
N LEU A 176 12.32 0.80 -3.59
CA LEU A 176 11.13 1.59 -3.87
C LEU A 176 11.41 3.10 -3.72
N PHE A 177 12.23 3.48 -2.73
CA PHE A 177 12.65 4.87 -2.57
C PHE A 177 13.58 5.34 -3.70
N GLU A 178 14.45 4.45 -4.20
CA GLU A 178 15.29 4.75 -5.37
C GLU A 178 14.43 5.05 -6.60
N ILE A 179 13.37 4.26 -6.84
CA ILE A 179 12.41 4.50 -7.93
C ILE A 179 11.77 5.89 -7.79
N PHE A 180 11.31 6.26 -6.59
CA PHE A 180 10.68 7.57 -6.37
C PHE A 180 11.66 8.74 -6.51
N SER A 181 12.88 8.60 -5.98
CA SER A 181 13.91 9.64 -6.00
C SER A 181 14.60 9.80 -7.36
N SER A 182 14.59 8.76 -8.21
CA SER A 182 15.13 8.80 -9.58
C SER A 182 14.39 9.79 -10.49
N GLN A 183 13.13 10.08 -10.19
CA GLN A 183 12.35 11.07 -10.94
C GLN A 183 12.75 12.49 -10.55
N VAL A 184 13.16 13.29 -11.54
CA VAL A 184 13.70 14.66 -11.32
C VAL A 184 12.67 15.58 -10.65
N GLU A 185 11.39 15.42 -10.95
CA GLU A 185 10.30 16.19 -10.35
C GLU A 185 9.99 15.80 -8.91
N ASN A 186 10.39 14.59 -8.48
CA ASN A 186 10.16 14.12 -7.12
C ASN A 186 11.31 14.48 -6.20
N LYS A 187 12.54 14.62 -6.72
CA LYS A 187 13.73 14.89 -5.89
C LYS A 187 13.56 16.13 -5.00
N ASN A 188 13.16 17.25 -5.60
CA ASN A 188 12.92 18.49 -4.85
C ASN A 188 11.70 18.41 -3.91
N VAL A 189 10.68 17.65 -4.29
CA VAL A 189 9.47 17.44 -3.46
C VAL A 189 9.83 16.62 -2.23
N ILE A 190 10.60 15.54 -2.39
CA ILE A 190 11.07 14.68 -1.29
C ILE A 190 11.97 15.48 -0.34
N GLU A 191 12.96 16.23 -0.87
CA GLU A 191 13.85 17.07 -0.06
C GLU A 191 13.05 18.11 0.76
N ASN A 192 12.05 18.75 0.15
CA ASN A 192 11.19 19.71 0.83
C ASN A 192 10.29 19.04 1.88
N LEU A 193 9.68 17.89 1.57
CA LEU A 193 8.85 17.13 2.51
C LEU A 193 9.65 16.69 3.74
N MET A 194 10.81 16.05 3.52
CA MET A 194 11.68 15.60 4.61
C MET A 194 12.17 16.80 5.44
N GLY A 195 12.66 17.85 4.79
CA GLY A 195 13.17 19.04 5.49
C GLY A 195 12.09 19.84 6.24
N LYS A 196 10.83 19.78 5.80
CA LYS A 196 9.71 20.51 6.45
C LYS A 196 9.10 19.71 7.60
N TYR A 197 9.05 18.39 7.51
CA TYR A 197 8.28 17.55 8.43
C TYR A 197 9.12 16.63 9.31
N LEU A 198 10.40 16.40 9.02
CA LEU A 198 11.26 15.48 9.77
C LEU A 198 12.48 16.19 10.34
N ASP A 199 12.99 15.68 11.46
CA ASP A 199 14.32 16.02 11.97
C ASP A 199 15.42 15.15 11.32
N GLY A 200 16.69 15.39 11.68
CA GLY A 200 17.82 14.63 11.14
C GLY A 200 17.83 13.14 11.52
N GLU A 201 16.99 12.74 12.48
CA GLU A 201 16.84 11.37 12.97
C GLU A 201 15.56 10.71 12.41
N GLY A 202 14.76 11.44 11.64
CA GLY A 202 13.53 10.96 11.01
C GLY A 202 12.26 11.07 11.83
N ASN A 203 12.32 11.72 12.99
CA ASN A 203 11.14 11.91 13.81
C ASN A 203 10.31 13.08 13.25
N ALA A 204 8.99 12.98 13.37
CA ALA A 204 8.10 14.02 12.88
C ALA A 204 8.21 15.30 13.72
N LEU A 205 8.51 16.42 13.08
CA LEU A 205 8.52 17.73 13.70
C LEU A 205 7.12 18.09 14.22
N PRO A 206 7.02 18.80 15.35
CA PRO A 206 5.73 19.24 15.86
C PRO A 206 5.06 20.13 14.81
N VAL A 207 3.80 19.80 14.47
CA VAL A 207 3.00 20.61 13.55
C VAL A 207 2.99 22.03 14.08
N ARG A 208 3.49 22.98 13.28
CA ARG A 208 3.31 24.40 13.58
C ARG A 208 1.82 24.65 13.45
N LYS A 209 1.09 24.57 14.57
CA LYS A 209 -0.21 25.25 14.69
C LYS A 209 0.09 26.69 14.32
N THR A 210 -0.26 27.09 13.11
CA THR A 210 -0.47 28.49 12.79
C THR A 210 -1.38 28.97 13.91
N MET A 211 -0.85 29.85 14.77
CA MET A 211 -1.67 30.60 15.68
C MET A 211 -2.65 31.36 14.80
N ALA A 212 -3.81 30.78 14.53
CA ALA A 212 -5.02 31.55 14.33
C ALA A 212 -5.09 32.43 15.58
N GLY A 213 -4.80 33.72 15.39
CA GLY A 213 -4.61 34.68 16.46
C GLY A 213 -5.70 34.52 17.50
N THR A 214 -5.34 33.93 18.64
CA THR A 214 -6.15 34.03 19.84
C THR A 214 -5.93 35.44 20.34
N PHE A 215 -6.77 36.37 19.88
CA PHE A 215 -6.93 37.63 20.59
C PHE A 215 -7.29 37.27 22.04
N PRO A 216 -6.58 37.79 23.06
CA PRO A 216 -6.95 37.55 24.45
C PRO A 216 -8.32 38.21 24.69
N SER A 217 -9.37 37.40 24.62
CA SER A 217 -10.77 37.80 24.74
C SER A 217 -11.18 38.18 26.17
N ASP A 218 -10.24 38.41 27.10
CA ASP A 218 -10.56 38.55 28.52
C ASP A 218 -10.08 39.87 29.18
N GLU A 219 -9.47 40.81 28.44
CA GLU A 219 -8.98 42.08 29.03
C GLU A 219 -10.05 43.17 29.24
N TRP A 220 -11.24 43.04 28.65
CA TRP A 220 -12.29 44.09 28.78
C TRP A 220 -13.00 44.10 30.14
N LYS A 221 -12.82 43.06 30.98
CA LYS A 221 -13.40 43.01 32.33
C LYS A 221 -12.68 43.90 33.36
N GLN A 222 -11.56 44.54 33.00
CA GLN A 222 -10.87 45.49 33.88
C GLN A 222 -11.43 46.91 33.85
N TYR A 223 -12.40 47.20 32.97
CA TYR A 223 -12.97 48.55 32.79
C TYR A 223 -14.47 48.63 33.09
N LEU A 224 -15.02 47.65 33.83
CA LEU A 224 -16.41 47.64 34.30
C LEU A 224 -16.44 47.56 35.83
#